data_AF-A0A661CR54-F1
#
_entry.id   AF-A0A661CR54-F1
#
_cell.length_a   1.000
_cell.length_b   1.000
_cell.length_c   1.000
_cell.angle_alpha   90.00
_cell.angle_beta   90.00
_cell.angle_gamma   90.00
#
_symmetry.space_group_name_H-M   'P 1'
#
loop_
_entity.id
_entity.type
_entity.pdbx_description
1 polymer ?
#
loop_
_entity_poly.entity_id
_entity_poly.type
_entity_poly.pdbx_seq_one_letter_code
_entity_poly.pdbx_strand_id
1 'polypeptide(L)'
;MPRFSTKTQSLLIKAGWQEGRKIDTTGYEQVLREEEFEIPTCVKALLQEFGGLRIVHPHAKVPGETDDFIFEAVKATYQSLADWVKGNYSHRVGKKLCSVFEPVMLI
;
A
#
# COMPACT_ATOMS: atom_id res chain seq x y z
N MET A 1 -9.65 14.33 -11.47
CA MET A 1 -8.84 14.34 -10.23
C MET A 1 -9.66 13.74 -9.12
N PRO A 2 -9.08 12.89 -8.24
CA PRO A 2 -9.81 12.34 -7.11
C PRO A 2 -10.17 13.48 -6.16
N ARG A 3 -11.45 13.66 -5.87
CA ARG A 3 -11.90 14.63 -4.87
C ARG A 3 -11.99 13.93 -3.53
N PHE A 4 -10.93 14.04 -2.72
CA PHE A 4 -10.92 13.50 -1.37
C PHE A 4 -11.86 14.29 -0.45
N SER A 5 -12.39 13.63 0.57
CA SER A 5 -13.05 14.34 1.67
C SER A 5 -12.03 15.23 2.40
N THR A 6 -12.48 16.33 3.01
CA THR A 6 -11.60 17.22 3.79
C THR A 6 -10.84 16.46 4.88
N LYS A 7 -11.49 15.47 5.51
CA LYS A 7 -10.87 14.60 6.51
C LYS A 7 -9.74 13.76 5.91
N THR A 8 -10.01 13.08 4.80
CA THR A 8 -9.02 12.25 4.10
C THR A 8 -7.83 13.09 3.63
N GLN A 9 -8.10 14.25 3.03
CA GLN A 9 -7.06 15.15 2.54
C GLN A 9 -6.18 15.67 3.68
N SER A 10 -6.76 15.99 4.84
CA SER A 10 -6.00 16.40 6.02
C SER A 10 -5.06 15.29 6.52
N LEU A 11 -5.51 14.04 6.56
CA LEU A 11 -4.68 12.91 6.97
C LEU A 11 -3.54 12.64 5.97
N LEU A 12 -3.84 12.73 4.68
CA LEU A 12 -2.83 12.61 3.61
C LEU A 12 -1.76 13.69 3.73
N ILE A 13 -2.14 14.96 3.87
CA ILE A 13 -1.20 16.07 4.02
C ILE A 13 -0.35 15.90 5.29
N LYS A 14 -0.95 15.48 6.41
CA LYS A 14 -0.21 15.17 7.65
C LYS A 14 0.81 14.04 7.47
N ALA A 15 0.52 13.07 6.61
CA ALA A 15 1.44 12.00 6.25
C ALA A 15 2.54 12.43 5.25
N GLY A 16 2.52 13.68 4.77
CA GLY A 16 3.48 14.21 3.80
C GLY A 16 3.06 14.05 2.34
N TRP A 17 1.79 13.72 2.06
CA TRP A 17 1.26 13.73 0.70
C TRP A 17 1.01 15.16 0.22
N GLN A 18 1.27 15.38 -1.07
CA GLN A 18 0.90 16.59 -1.78
C GLN A 18 0.34 16.23 -3.16
N GLU A 19 -0.53 17.09 -3.69
CA GLU A 19 -1.11 16.86 -5.02
C GLU A 19 -0.01 16.84 -6.09
N GLY A 20 -0.10 15.88 -7.01
CA GLY A 20 0.90 15.70 -8.07
C GLY A 20 2.23 15.10 -7.60
N ARG A 21 2.31 14.59 -6.37
CA ARG A 21 3.47 13.85 -5.87
C ARG A 21 3.86 12.74 -6.83
N LYS A 22 5.15 12.66 -7.15
CA LYS A 22 5.77 11.60 -7.96
C LYS A 22 7.11 11.24 -7.35
N ILE A 23 7.19 10.07 -6.74
CA ILE A 23 8.44 9.53 -6.21
C ILE A 23 9.10 8.57 -7.21
N ASP A 24 10.39 8.33 -7.02
CA ASP A 24 11.07 7.22 -7.68
C ASP A 24 10.54 5.88 -7.13
N THR A 25 10.07 5.03 -8.03
CA THR A 25 9.53 3.70 -7.71
C THR A 25 10.47 2.56 -8.09
N THR A 26 11.68 2.85 -8.58
CA THR A 26 12.62 1.84 -9.09
C THR A 26 12.86 0.71 -8.09
N GLY A 27 13.03 1.03 -6.80
CA GLY A 27 13.23 0.02 -5.74
C GLY A 27 12.01 -0.88 -5.52
N TYR A 28 10.79 -0.32 -5.54
CA TYR A 28 9.57 -1.11 -5.46
C TYR A 28 9.42 -2.03 -6.68
N GLU A 29 9.70 -1.50 -7.87
CA GLU A 29 9.58 -2.26 -9.08
C GLU A 29 10.61 -3.38 -9.20
N GLN A 30 11.82 -3.17 -8.69
CA GLN A 30 12.84 -4.20 -8.62
C GLN A 30 12.38 -5.35 -7.73
N VAL A 31 11.95 -5.08 -6.49
CA VAL A 31 11.47 -6.11 -5.56
C VAL A 31 10.29 -6.89 -6.13
N LEU A 32 9.32 -6.19 -6.73
CA LEU A 32 8.16 -6.85 -7.34
C LEU A 32 8.55 -7.74 -8.54
N ARG A 33 9.51 -7.31 -9.35
CA ARG A 33 10.03 -8.14 -10.47
C ARG A 33 10.86 -9.33 -10.00
N GLU A 34 11.65 -9.18 -8.94
CA GLU A 34 12.40 -10.29 -8.31
C GLU A 34 11.45 -11.38 -7.79
N GLU A 35 10.25 -10.98 -7.36
CA GLU A 35 9.18 -11.89 -6.97
C GLU A 35 8.31 -12.38 -8.16
N GLU A 36 8.75 -12.17 -9.40
CA GLU A 36 8.08 -12.58 -10.63
C GLU A 36 6.68 -11.96 -10.84
N PHE A 37 6.41 -10.80 -10.23
CA PHE A 37 5.17 -10.07 -10.46
C PHE A 37 5.28 -9.13 -11.66
N GLU A 38 4.34 -9.25 -12.59
CA GLU A 38 4.09 -8.20 -13.58
C GLU A 38 3.40 -7.02 -12.86
N ILE A 39 3.93 -5.81 -13.04
CA ILE A 39 3.45 -4.63 -12.32
C ILE A 39 2.51 -3.83 -13.24
N PRO A 40 1.20 -3.83 -13.00
CA PRO A 40 0.26 -3.05 -13.80
C PRO A 40 0.59 -1.57 -13.73
N THR A 41 0.36 -0.85 -14.83
CA THR A 41 0.61 0.61 -14.89
C THR A 41 -0.15 1.39 -13.81
N CYS A 42 -1.34 0.93 -13.41
CA CYS A 42 -2.11 1.55 -12.33
C CYS A 42 -1.42 1.41 -10.96
N VAL A 43 -0.75 0.28 -10.70
CA VAL A 43 0.02 0.07 -9.47
C VAL A 43 1.24 0.97 -9.45
N LYS A 44 1.93 1.12 -10.59
CA LYS A 44 3.06 2.06 -10.70
C LYS A 44 2.61 3.49 -10.41
N ALA A 45 1.50 3.93 -11.00
CA ALA A 45 0.95 5.26 -10.75
C ALA A 45 0.59 5.47 -9.27
N LEU A 46 -0.02 4.47 -8.64
CA LEU A 46 -0.34 4.48 -7.22
C LEU A 46 0.91 4.57 -6.34
N LEU A 47 1.95 3.78 -6.63
CA LEU A 47 3.22 3.81 -5.90
C LEU A 47 3.96 5.14 -6.10
N GLN A 48 3.92 5.72 -7.30
CA GLN A 48 4.51 7.03 -7.57
C GLN A 48 3.84 8.14 -6.75
N GLU A 49 2.52 8.07 -6.60
CA GLU A 49 1.77 9.10 -5.88
C GLU A 49 1.80 8.91 -4.37
N PHE A 50 1.62 7.68 -3.89
CA PHE A 50 1.41 7.38 -2.46
C PHE A 50 2.54 6.60 -1.80
N GLY A 51 3.49 6.06 -2.55
CA GLY A 51 4.58 5.23 -2.00
C GLY A 51 5.38 5.93 -0.89
N GLY A 52 5.75 5.20 0.14
CA GLY A 52 6.47 5.68 1.32
C GLY A 52 5.61 6.43 2.36
N LEU A 53 4.31 6.64 2.12
CA LEU A 53 3.44 7.29 3.09
C LEU A 53 2.99 6.31 4.18
N ARG A 54 2.97 6.79 5.43
CA ARG A 54 2.30 6.14 6.56
C ARG A 54 1.17 7.04 7.02
N ILE A 55 -0.07 6.58 6.87
CA ILE A 55 -1.26 7.36 7.20
C ILE A 55 -1.89 6.78 8.46
N VAL A 56 -1.86 7.56 9.53
CA VAL A 56 -2.51 7.24 10.81
C VAL A 56 -3.92 7.81 10.79
N HIS A 57 -4.92 6.99 11.14
CA HIS A 57 -6.32 7.40 11.21
C HIS A 57 -7.01 6.86 12.47
N PRO A 58 -8.15 7.45 12.89
CA PRO A 58 -8.90 6.92 14.02
C PRO A 58 -9.37 5.48 13.78
N HIS A 59 -9.31 4.64 14.81
CA HIS A 59 -9.77 3.26 14.77
C HIS A 59 -11.30 3.22 14.62
N ALA A 60 -11.79 2.40 13.70
CA ALA A 60 -13.21 2.42 13.32
C ALA A 60 -14.16 1.96 14.43
N LYS A 61 -13.69 1.10 15.35
CA LYS A 61 -14.52 0.45 16.39
C LYS A 61 -14.15 0.79 17.83
N VAL A 62 -13.01 1.44 18.05
CA VAL A 62 -12.47 1.65 19.41
C VAL A 62 -12.19 3.14 19.56
N PRO A 63 -13.06 3.87 20.28
CA PRO A 63 -12.90 5.31 20.47
C PRO A 63 -11.56 5.63 21.15
N GLY A 64 -10.84 6.62 20.62
CA GLY A 64 -9.56 7.06 21.18
C GLY A 64 -8.33 6.31 20.63
N GLU A 65 -8.54 5.16 20.00
CA GLU A 65 -7.46 4.41 19.34
C GLU A 65 -7.25 4.85 17.89
N THR A 66 -6.08 4.51 17.34
CA THR A 66 -5.72 4.77 15.95
C THR A 66 -5.27 3.51 15.24
N ASP A 67 -5.59 3.42 13.96
CA ASP A 67 -5.04 2.48 12.99
C ASP A 67 -4.08 3.20 12.06
N ASP A 68 -3.24 2.45 11.35
CA ASP A 68 -2.44 2.99 10.26
C ASP A 68 -2.45 2.12 9.02
N PHE A 69 -2.17 2.76 7.88
CA PHE A 69 -1.86 2.08 6.64
C PHE A 69 -0.60 2.66 6.00
N ILE A 70 0.21 1.76 5.42
CA ILE A 70 1.55 2.08 4.94
C ILE A 70 1.66 1.72 3.46
N PHE A 71 2.10 2.69 2.66
CA PHE A 71 2.40 2.53 1.24
C PHE A 71 3.84 2.12 0.98
N GLU A 72 4.31 1.06 1.59
CA GLU A 72 5.71 0.65 1.50
C GLU A 72 5.81 -0.78 0.99
N ALA A 73 5.80 -0.96 -0.34
CA ALA A 73 5.81 -2.29 -0.94
C ALA A 73 7.06 -3.12 -0.55
N VAL A 74 8.18 -2.47 -0.21
CA VAL A 74 9.37 -3.16 0.34
C VAL A 74 9.12 -3.68 1.76
N LYS A 75 8.43 -2.96 2.64
CA LYS A 75 8.09 -3.51 3.97
C LYS A 75 6.94 -4.52 3.89
N ALA A 76 5.97 -4.29 3.01
CA ALA A 76 4.83 -5.20 2.80
C ALA A 76 5.25 -6.57 2.25
N THR A 77 6.36 -6.65 1.51
CA THR A 77 6.92 -7.91 1.02
C THR A 77 7.74 -8.67 2.07
N TYR A 78 8.34 -7.97 3.03
CA TYR A 78 9.24 -8.58 4.04
C TYR A 78 8.61 -8.78 5.43
N GLN A 79 7.46 -8.18 5.75
CA GLN A 79 6.78 -8.39 7.02
C GLN A 79 5.88 -9.64 7.01
N SER A 80 5.65 -10.19 8.20
CA SER A 80 4.98 -11.45 8.55
C SER A 80 3.57 -11.69 7.98
N LEU A 81 3.06 -10.77 7.16
CA LEU A 81 1.80 -10.92 6.42
C LEU A 81 2.00 -11.56 5.05
N ALA A 82 3.22 -11.57 4.47
CA ALA A 82 3.48 -12.28 3.22
C ALA A 82 3.16 -13.79 3.36
N ASP A 83 3.58 -14.42 4.46
CA ASP A 83 3.28 -15.84 4.74
C ASP A 83 1.81 -16.05 5.08
N TRP A 84 1.18 -15.12 5.80
CA TRP A 84 -0.26 -15.19 6.09
C TRP A 84 -1.13 -15.02 4.84
N VAL A 85 -0.76 -14.12 3.92
CA VAL A 85 -1.42 -13.91 2.63
C VAL A 85 -1.23 -15.12 1.71
N LYS A 86 0.01 -15.64 1.61
CA LYS A 86 0.32 -16.87 0.88
C LYS A 86 -0.50 -18.05 1.41
N GLY A 87 -0.58 -18.18 2.74
CA GLY A 87 -1.34 -19.24 3.40
C GLY A 87 -2.86 -19.13 3.21
N ASN A 88 -3.44 -17.93 3.34
CA ASN A 88 -4.89 -17.75 3.42
C ASN A 88 -5.59 -17.36 2.11
N TYR A 89 -4.88 -16.74 1.15
CA TYR A 89 -5.51 -16.18 -0.05
C TYR A 89 -5.00 -16.78 -1.36
N SER A 90 -3.70 -17.11 -1.46
CA SER A 90 -3.15 -17.65 -2.72
C SER A 90 -3.84 -18.95 -3.15
N HIS A 91 -4.20 -19.83 -2.19
CA HIS A 91 -4.95 -21.06 -2.50
C HIS A 91 -6.37 -20.80 -3.01
N ARG A 92 -7.01 -19.69 -2.61
CA ARG A 92 -8.38 -19.33 -3.01
C ARG A 92 -8.43 -18.71 -4.40
N VAL A 93 -7.36 -18.02 -4.78
CA VAL A 93 -7.26 -17.30 -6.07
C VAL A 93 -6.56 -18.15 -7.14
N GLY A 94 -5.84 -19.20 -6.75
CA GLY A 94 -5.13 -20.10 -7.67
C GLY A 94 -3.94 -19.44 -8.37
N LYS A 95 -3.45 -18.30 -7.86
CA LYS A 95 -2.33 -17.51 -8.38
C LYS A 95 -1.45 -16.99 -7.24
N LYS A 96 -0.17 -16.72 -7.53
CA LYS A 96 0.74 -16.01 -6.61
C LYS A 96 0.20 -14.59 -6.42
N LEU A 97 0.20 -14.08 -5.20
CA LEU A 97 -0.32 -12.74 -4.87
C LEU A 97 0.78 -11.92 -4.19
N CYS A 98 0.87 -10.64 -4.53
CA CYS A 98 1.76 -9.70 -3.86
C CYS A 98 0.98 -8.71 -3.01
N SER A 99 1.41 -8.53 -1.76
CA SER A 99 0.97 -7.39 -0.94
C SER A 99 1.72 -6.14 -1.37
N VAL A 100 1.00 -5.08 -1.73
CA VAL A 100 1.59 -3.79 -2.13
C VAL A 100 1.44 -2.72 -1.05
N PHE A 101 0.45 -2.89 -0.18
CA PHE A 101 0.01 -1.93 0.85
C PHE A 101 -0.43 -2.69 2.09
N GLU A 102 -0.30 -2.11 3.27
CA GLU A 102 -0.90 -2.64 4.51
C GLU A 102 -1.93 -1.64 5.05
N PRO A 103 -3.16 -2.05 5.46
CA PRO A 103 -3.69 -3.41 5.39
C PRO A 103 -3.93 -3.87 3.94
N VAL A 104 -3.58 -5.13 3.69
CA VAL A 104 -3.33 -5.79 2.40
C VAL A 104 -4.25 -5.41 1.23
N MET A 105 -3.67 -4.87 0.15
CA MET A 105 -4.21 -4.92 -1.21
C MET A 105 -3.40 -5.92 -2.04
N LEU A 106 -4.10 -6.88 -2.65
CA LEU A 106 -3.53 -7.97 -3.43
C LEU A 106 -3.52 -7.60 -4.92
N ILE A 107 -2.37 -7.76 -5.57
CA ILE A 107 -2.23 -7.80 -7.03
C ILE A 107 -1.76 -9.18 -7.49
#